data_AF-A0A9R1PZT7-F1
#
_entry.id   AF-A0A9R1PZT7-F1
#
_cell.length_a   1.000
_cell.length_b   1.000
_cell.length_c   1.000
_cell.angle_alpha   90.00
_cell.angle_beta   90.00
_cell.angle_gamma   90.00
#
_symmetry.space_group_name_H-M   'P 1'
#
loop_
_entity.id
_entity.type
_entity.pdbx_description
1 polymer ?
#
loop_
_entity_poly.entity_id
_entity_poly.type
_entity_poly.pdbx_seq_one_letter_code
_entity_poly.pdbx_strand_id
1 'polypeptide(L)'
;MVCFAAVTYVSAVLLSHCYRSPAQAAAGGSDLPSSEGDKTRRNYTYMGAVRALLGRKHTYVCGSLQYLYLYGIGVAYTITTATCLGAIKKANCYHDHGRGASRCTSDDREQHLFMLLFGVAQLVLSFIPNFHSMAWLSVVAAVMSFTYSTIGLGLGLSKTIV
;
A
#
# COMPACT_ATOMS: atom_id res chain seq x y z
N MET A 1 -3.57 -7.38 -18.52
CA MET A 1 -4.19 -6.57 -17.45
C MET A 1 -5.47 -7.18 -16.91
N VAL A 2 -6.42 -7.61 -17.76
CA VAL A 2 -7.69 -8.23 -17.32
C VAL A 2 -7.49 -9.46 -16.43
N CYS A 3 -6.58 -10.38 -16.76
CA CYS A 3 -6.33 -11.57 -15.93
C CYS A 3 -5.80 -11.22 -14.53
N PHE A 4 -4.86 -10.27 -14.44
CA PHE A 4 -4.36 -9.79 -13.14
C PHE A 4 -5.46 -9.09 -12.34
N ALA A 5 -6.30 -8.29 -13.01
CA ALA A 5 -7.47 -7.66 -12.37
C ALA A 5 -8.45 -8.70 -11.83
N ALA A 6 -8.74 -9.77 -12.60
CA ALA A 6 -9.59 -10.87 -12.16
C ALA A 6 -9.02 -11.60 -10.94
N VAL A 7 -7.72 -11.90 -10.93
CA VAL A 7 -7.04 -12.54 -9.78
C VAL A 7 -7.15 -11.66 -8.52
N THR A 8 -6.88 -10.36 -8.64
CA THR A 8 -7.00 -9.42 -7.52
C THR A 8 -8.45 -9.31 -7.03
N TYR A 9 -9.42 -9.24 -7.96
CA TYR A 9 -10.84 -9.18 -7.64
C TYR A 9 -11.31 -10.42 -6.86
N VAL A 10 -10.98 -11.62 -7.36
CA VAL A 10 -11.32 -12.88 -6.68
C VAL A 10 -10.66 -12.94 -5.30
N SER A 11 -9.39 -12.53 -5.18
CA SER A 11 -8.69 -12.47 -3.90
C SER A 11 -9.38 -11.52 -2.91
N ALA A 12 -9.79 -10.33 -3.36
CA ALA A 12 -10.49 -9.35 -2.52
C ALA A 12 -11.86 -9.87 -2.04
N VAL A 13 -12.60 -10.53 -2.92
CA VAL A 13 -13.89 -11.17 -2.56
C VAL A 13 -13.66 -12.24 -1.49
N LEU A 14 -12.68 -13.13 -1.67
CA LEU A 14 -12.35 -14.16 -0.68
C LEU A 14 -11.97 -13.56 0.68
N LEU A 15 -11.12 -12.52 0.70
CA LEU A 15 -10.78 -11.82 1.96
C LEU A 15 -12.01 -11.19 2.63
N SER A 16 -12.93 -10.62 1.85
CA SER A 16 -14.17 -10.03 2.39
C SER A 16 -15.09 -11.07 3.03
N HIS A 17 -15.13 -12.28 2.49
CA HIS A 17 -15.83 -13.41 3.11
C HIS A 17 -15.12 -13.88 4.38
N CYS A 18 -13.79 -13.97 4.39
CA CYS A 18 -13.01 -14.35 5.57
C CYS A 18 -13.06 -13.32 6.72
N TYR A 19 -13.38 -12.05 6.41
CA TYR A 19 -13.56 -11.00 7.41
C TYR A 19 -14.75 -11.28 8.36
N ARG A 20 -15.85 -11.84 7.81
CA ARG A 20 -17.02 -12.32 8.57
C ARG A 20 -16.99 -13.85 8.64
N SER A 21 -16.26 -14.39 9.60
CA SER A 21 -16.29 -15.83 9.86
C SER A 21 -17.47 -16.18 10.78
N PRO A 22 -18.31 -17.17 10.45
CA PRO A 22 -19.20 -17.77 11.46
C PRO A 22 -18.32 -18.27 12.60
N ALA A 23 -18.76 -18.10 13.84
CA ALA A 23 -18.02 -18.58 15.00
C ALA A 23 -18.00 -20.12 14.97
N GLN A 24 -17.08 -20.71 14.21
CA GLN A 24 -16.79 -22.12 14.35
C GLN A 24 -16.21 -22.29 15.73
N ALA A 25 -17.02 -22.92 16.59
CA ALA A 25 -16.61 -23.52 17.83
C ALA A 25 -15.23 -24.15 17.61
N ALA A 26 -14.32 -23.81 18.53
CA ALA A 26 -12.94 -24.22 18.52
C ALA A 26 -12.77 -25.65 18.00
N ALA A 27 -12.02 -25.80 16.91
CA ALA A 27 -11.38 -27.07 16.59
C ALA A 27 -10.35 -27.35 17.71
N GLY A 28 -10.80 -28.06 18.75
CA GLY A 28 -9.97 -28.71 19.76
C GLY A 28 -10.34 -28.40 21.22
N GLY A 29 -11.31 -29.14 21.76
CA GLY A 29 -11.57 -29.22 23.20
C GLY A 29 -13.02 -29.54 23.54
N SER A 30 -13.26 -30.75 24.02
CA SER A 30 -14.53 -31.34 24.42
C SER A 30 -15.29 -30.56 25.51
N ASP A 31 -16.61 -30.71 25.48
CA ASP A 31 -17.60 -30.56 26.57
C ASP A 31 -17.91 -29.17 27.15
N LEU A 32 -18.87 -28.45 26.53
CA LEU A 32 -19.96 -27.78 27.27
C LEU A 32 -21.11 -27.36 26.32
N PRO A 33 -22.39 -27.58 26.67
CA PRO A 33 -23.50 -27.01 25.93
C PRO A 33 -23.77 -25.58 26.43
N SER A 34 -23.74 -24.59 25.55
CA SER A 34 -24.29 -23.25 25.81
C SER A 34 -24.66 -22.65 24.46
N SER A 35 -25.91 -22.84 24.03
CA SER A 35 -26.96 -21.82 24.15
C SER A 35 -26.70 -20.60 23.24
N GLU A 36 -27.48 -20.58 22.16
CA GLU A 36 -28.15 -19.40 21.59
C GLU A 36 -27.29 -18.16 21.27
N GLY A 37 -27.08 -17.94 19.97
CA GLY A 37 -26.63 -16.67 19.41
C GLY A 37 -25.50 -16.87 18.41
N ASP A 38 -25.86 -16.85 17.12
CA ASP A 38 -24.96 -16.72 15.97
C ASP A 38 -24.11 -15.44 16.07
N LYS A 39 -23.08 -15.44 16.92
CA LYS A 39 -22.16 -14.30 17.06
C LYS A 39 -21.13 -14.39 15.94
N THR A 40 -21.47 -13.84 14.78
CA THR A 40 -20.51 -13.58 13.69
C THR A 40 -19.26 -12.87 14.26
N ARG A 41 -18.11 -13.54 14.25
CA ARG A 41 -16.84 -12.97 14.71
C ARG A 41 -16.22 -12.15 13.58
N ARG A 42 -15.88 -10.89 13.87
CA ARG A 42 -15.21 -9.98 12.92
C ARG A 42 -13.70 -10.05 13.11
N ASN A 43 -12.98 -10.48 12.09
CA ASN A 43 -11.51 -10.54 12.12
C ASN A 43 -10.92 -9.28 11.49
N TYR A 44 -10.51 -8.32 12.31
CA TYR A 44 -9.98 -7.02 11.84
C TYR A 44 -8.58 -7.09 11.22
N THR A 45 -7.85 -8.18 11.46
CA THR A 45 -6.49 -8.36 10.96
C THR A 45 -6.41 -9.61 10.09
N TYR A 46 -5.62 -9.54 9.01
CA TYR A 46 -5.38 -10.68 8.12
C TYR A 46 -4.88 -11.91 8.90
N MET A 47 -3.92 -11.72 9.80
CA MET A 47 -3.45 -12.80 10.67
C MET A 47 -4.53 -13.36 11.59
N GLY A 48 -5.47 -12.53 12.05
CA GLY A 48 -6.64 -12.98 12.83
C GLY A 48 -7.56 -13.88 12.02
N ALA A 49 -7.85 -13.49 10.77
CA ALA A 49 -8.65 -14.30 9.84
C ALA A 49 -7.96 -15.63 9.50
N VAL A 50 -6.66 -15.61 9.19
CA VAL A 50 -5.88 -16.82 8.90
C VAL A 50 -5.84 -17.74 10.12
N ARG A 51 -5.71 -17.19 11.33
CA ARG A 51 -5.71 -18.00 12.56
C ARG A 51 -7.06 -18.69 12.79
N ALA A 52 -8.15 -17.98 12.54
CA ALA A 52 -9.50 -18.52 12.72
C ALA A 52 -9.86 -19.62 11.71
N LEU A 53 -9.41 -19.51 10.45
CA LEU A 53 -9.76 -20.47 9.39
C LEU A 53 -8.73 -21.57 9.15
N LEU A 54 -7.43 -21.25 9.22
CA LEU A 54 -6.32 -22.12 8.79
C LEU A 54 -5.44 -22.58 9.96
N GLY A 55 -5.68 -22.07 11.16
CA GLY A 55 -4.97 -22.45 12.38
C GLY A 55 -3.59 -21.83 12.56
N ARG A 56 -2.91 -22.24 13.64
CA ARG A 56 -1.74 -21.54 14.19
C ARG A 56 -0.49 -21.62 13.30
N LYS A 57 -0.22 -22.77 12.66
CA LYS A 57 0.97 -22.96 11.81
C LYS A 57 0.95 -22.07 10.56
N HIS A 58 -0.18 -22.02 9.87
CA HIS A 58 -0.36 -21.17 8.68
C HIS A 58 -0.33 -19.67 9.01
N THR A 59 -0.76 -19.27 10.20
CA THR A 59 -0.68 -17.87 10.63
C THR A 59 0.77 -17.35 10.66
N TYR A 60 1.73 -18.17 11.10
CA TYR A 60 3.14 -17.77 11.13
C TYR A 60 3.71 -17.59 9.72
N VAL A 61 3.40 -18.52 8.80
CA VAL A 61 3.89 -18.46 7.41
C VAL A 61 3.22 -17.32 6.63
N CYS A 62 1.89 -17.21 6.67
CA CYS A 62 1.19 -16.12 5.99
C CYS A 62 1.49 -14.76 6.62
N GLY A 63 1.71 -14.73 7.94
CA GLY A 63 2.09 -13.52 8.64
C GLY A 63 3.51 -13.04 8.29
N SER A 64 4.48 -13.95 8.18
CA SER A 64 5.83 -13.58 7.74
C SER A 64 5.83 -13.05 6.31
N LEU A 65 5.09 -13.69 5.40
CA LEU A 65 4.91 -13.20 4.02
C LEU A 65 4.27 -11.81 3.98
N GLN A 66 3.26 -11.55 4.82
CA GLN A 66 2.64 -10.23 4.91
C GLN A 66 3.64 -9.16 5.38
N TYR A 67 4.46 -9.44 6.39
CA TYR A 67 5.48 -8.50 6.86
C TYR A 67 6.56 -8.25 5.81
N LEU A 68 7.04 -9.29 5.12
CA LEU A 68 8.00 -9.16 4.03
C LEU A 68 7.43 -8.32 2.88
N TYR A 69 6.16 -8.52 2.54
CA TYR A 69 5.47 -7.71 1.54
C TYR A 69 5.40 -6.23 1.96
N LEU A 70 4.96 -5.94 3.20
CA LEU A 70 4.91 -4.57 3.71
C LEU A 70 6.28 -3.90 3.74
N TYR A 71 7.33 -4.64 4.14
CA TYR A 71 8.71 -4.15 4.09
C TYR A 71 9.15 -3.83 2.66
N GLY A 72 8.91 -4.75 1.72
CA GLY A 72 9.25 -4.56 0.31
C GLY A 72 8.53 -3.35 -0.30
N ILE A 73 7.25 -3.17 0.02
CA ILE A 73 6.47 -1.99 -0.40
C ILE A 73 7.07 -0.70 0.18
N GLY A 74 7.47 -0.69 1.45
CA GLY A 74 8.15 0.46 2.07
C GLY A 74 9.44 0.84 1.34
N VAL A 75 10.30 -0.14 1.05
CA VAL A 75 11.54 0.07 0.28
C VAL A 75 11.25 0.62 -1.12
N ALA A 76 10.29 0.02 -1.82
CA ALA A 76 9.91 0.44 -3.17
C ALA A 76 9.39 1.88 -3.21
N TYR A 77 8.54 2.27 -2.24
CA TYR A 77 8.07 3.65 -2.13
C TYR A 77 9.20 4.61 -1.85
N THR A 78 10.17 4.26 -1.00
CA THR A 78 11.33 5.12 -0.72
C THR A 78 12.18 5.37 -1.95
N ILE A 79 12.48 4.31 -2.71
CA ILE A 79 13.25 4.43 -3.96
C ILE A 79 12.48 5.26 -5.00
N THR A 80 11.17 5.00 -5.13
CA THR A 80 10.30 5.71 -6.07
C THR A 80 10.25 7.20 -5.75
N THR A 81 10.00 7.57 -4.49
CA THR A 81 9.96 8.97 -4.07
C THR A 81 11.29 9.68 -4.32
N ALA A 82 12.42 9.06 -3.99
CA ALA A 82 13.74 9.64 -4.24
C ALA A 82 13.99 9.89 -5.74
N THR A 83 13.57 8.95 -6.58
CA THR A 83 13.67 9.08 -8.05
C THR A 83 12.79 10.21 -8.57
N CYS A 84 11.55 10.31 -8.09
CA CYS A 84 10.64 11.40 -8.44
C CYS A 84 11.17 12.77 -8.02
N LEU A 85 11.73 12.90 -6.81
CA LEU A 85 12.36 14.13 -6.33
C LEU A 85 13.56 14.53 -7.19
N GLY A 86 14.40 13.56 -7.57
CA GLY A 86 15.50 13.78 -8.50
C GLY A 86 15.02 14.28 -9.87
N ALA A 87 13.93 13.72 -10.39
CA ALA A 87 13.33 14.16 -11.65
C ALA A 87 12.74 15.57 -11.57
N ILE A 88 12.06 15.91 -10.46
CA ILE A 88 11.51 17.26 -10.22
C ILE A 88 12.65 18.29 -10.14
N LYS A 89 13.72 17.99 -9.39
CA LYS A 89 14.88 18.90 -9.31
C LYS A 89 15.49 19.15 -10.68
N LYS A 90 15.63 18.09 -11.48
CA LYS A 90 16.14 18.19 -12.85
C LYS A 90 15.22 19.03 -13.74
N ALA A 91 13.91 18.85 -13.63
CA ALA A 91 12.92 19.65 -14.35
C ALA A 91 12.98 21.14 -13.96
N ASN A 92 13.08 21.45 -12.67
CA ASN A 92 13.24 22.82 -12.17
C ASN A 92 14.54 23.46 -12.65
N CYS A 93 15.65 22.72 -12.67
CA CYS A 93 16.93 23.19 -13.19
C CYS A 93 16.84 23.58 -14.68
N TYR A 94 16.18 22.76 -15.50
CA TYR A 94 15.95 23.09 -16.92
C TYR A 94 14.99 24.25 -17.13
N HIS A 95 14.03 24.45 -16.22
CA HIS A 95 13.12 25.59 -16.27
C HIS A 95 13.87 26.90 -16.00
N ASP A 96 14.78 26.90 -15.03
CA ASP A 96 15.49 28.10 -14.58
C ASP A 96 16.69 28.47 -15.49
N HIS A 97 17.47 27.48 -15.93
CA HIS A 97 18.69 27.72 -16.72
C HIS A 97 18.52 27.50 -18.24
N GLY A 98 17.33 27.11 -18.69
CA GLY A 98 17.02 26.79 -20.08
C GLY A 98 17.49 25.40 -20.53
N ARG A 99 16.89 24.86 -21.61
CA ARG A 99 17.14 23.48 -22.11
C ARG A 99 18.60 23.17 -22.50
N GLY A 100 19.49 24.16 -22.53
CA GLY A 100 20.91 24.03 -22.90
C GLY A 100 21.89 23.87 -21.74
N ALA A 101 21.41 23.88 -20.49
CA ALA A 101 22.29 23.78 -19.32
C ALA A 101 22.89 22.37 -19.17
N SER A 102 24.18 22.21 -19.54
CA SER A 102 24.96 20.97 -19.44
C SER A 102 25.21 20.48 -18.00
N ARG A 103 24.81 21.26 -16.99
CA ARG A 103 25.08 20.98 -15.57
C ARG A 103 23.86 20.49 -14.77
N CYS A 104 22.70 20.29 -15.41
CA CYS A 104 21.51 19.71 -14.74
C CYS A 104 21.62 18.17 -14.65
N THR A 105 22.65 17.67 -13.94
CA THR A 105 22.83 16.26 -13.63
C THR A 105 22.47 16.02 -12.17
N SER A 106 21.60 15.04 -11.91
CA SER A 106 21.38 14.54 -10.55
C SER A 106 22.56 13.64 -10.19
N ASP A 107 23.25 13.95 -9.11
CA ASP A 107 24.36 13.15 -8.58
C ASP A 107 23.82 11.99 -7.73
N ASP A 108 24.49 10.84 -7.75
CA ASP A 108 24.07 9.66 -6.97
C ASP A 108 23.98 9.98 -5.47
N ARG A 109 24.86 10.87 -4.98
CA ARG A 109 24.85 11.35 -3.59
C ARG A 109 23.57 12.09 -3.22
N GLU A 110 22.98 12.86 -4.15
CA GLU A 110 21.71 13.54 -3.89
C GLU A 110 20.55 12.55 -3.81
N GLN A 111 20.59 11.48 -4.60
CA GLN A 111 19.55 10.45 -4.57
C GLN A 111 19.54 9.71 -3.22
N HIS A 112 20.73 9.41 -2.67
CA HIS A 112 20.86 8.88 -1.31
C HIS A 112 20.36 9.85 -0.24
N LEU A 113 20.61 11.16 -0.39
CA LEU A 113 20.07 12.18 0.51
C LEU A 113 18.54 12.25 0.47
N PHE A 114 17.92 12.15 -0.71
CA PHE A 114 16.46 12.11 -0.83
C PHE A 114 15.85 10.85 -0.19
N MET A 115 16.50 9.69 -0.34
CA MET A 115 16.07 8.46 0.35
C MET A 115 16.14 8.63 1.88
N LEU A 116 17.22 9.22 2.39
CA LEU A 116 17.40 9.48 3.83
C LEU A 116 16.34 10.45 4.35
N LEU A 117 16.12 11.57 3.66
CA LEU A 117 15.10 12.57 4.00
C LEU A 117 13.70 11.98 4.04
N PHE A 118 13.36 11.15 3.05
CA PHE A 118 12.06 10.48 3.02
C PHE A 118 11.92 9.46 4.17
N GLY A 119 13.00 8.74 4.51
CA GLY A 119 13.03 7.86 5.68
C GLY A 119 12.82 8.60 7.00
N VAL A 120 13.43 9.78 7.17
CA VAL A 120 13.18 10.66 8.33
C VAL A 120 11.71 11.09 8.37
N ALA A 121 11.14 11.49 7.23
CA ALA A 121 9.72 11.84 7.15
C ALA A 121 8.80 10.66 7.51
N GLN A 122 9.10 9.43 7.05
CA GLN A 122 8.37 8.22 7.44
C GLN A 122 8.43 7.97 8.95
N LEU A 123 9.59 8.21 9.57
CA LEU A 123 9.79 8.05 11.01
C LEU A 123 8.97 9.09 11.80
N VAL A 124 8.95 10.35 11.33
CA VAL A 124 8.08 11.40 11.89
C VAL A 124 6.60 11.04 11.75
N LEU A 125 6.17 10.58 10.58
CA LEU A 125 4.79 10.15 10.34
C LEU A 125 4.39 8.95 11.21
N SER A 126 5.34 8.07 11.54
CA SER A 126 5.12 6.93 12.43
C SER A 126 4.83 7.34 13.88
N PHE A 127 5.21 8.56 14.28
CA PHE A 127 4.89 9.09 15.61
C PHE A 127 3.45 9.59 15.74
N ILE A 128 2.70 9.77 14.65
CA ILE A 128 1.32 10.31 14.70
C ILE A 128 0.38 9.26 15.33
N PRO A 129 -0.07 9.44 16.59
CA PRO A 129 -0.97 8.52 17.23
C PRO A 129 -2.37 9.07 17.01
N ASN A 130 -3.15 8.49 16.10
CA ASN A 130 -4.62 8.32 16.18
C ASN A 130 -5.26 8.16 14.78
N PHE A 131 -6.07 7.11 14.65
CA PHE A 131 -6.76 6.69 13.42
C PHE A 131 -7.98 7.56 13.04
N HIS A 132 -8.41 8.49 13.90
CA HIS A 132 -9.57 9.36 13.61
C HIS A 132 -9.24 10.51 12.63
N SER A 133 -7.95 10.84 12.43
CA SER A 133 -7.51 11.95 11.58
C SER A 133 -7.09 11.53 10.14
N MET A 134 -7.28 10.24 9.79
CA MET A 134 -6.77 9.68 8.52
C MET A 134 -7.69 9.92 7.30
N ALA A 135 -8.87 10.52 7.48
CA ALA A 135 -9.78 10.84 6.38
C ALA A 135 -9.13 11.81 5.36
N TRP A 136 -8.31 12.75 5.85
CA TRP A 136 -7.54 13.65 4.99
C TRP A 136 -6.57 12.89 4.07
N LEU A 137 -5.90 11.84 4.56
CA LEU A 137 -5.02 11.03 3.71
C LEU A 137 -5.79 10.37 2.56
N SER A 138 -7.04 9.95 2.81
CA SER A 138 -7.91 9.41 1.75
C SER A 138 -8.25 10.47 0.70
N VAL A 139 -8.47 11.73 1.10
CA VAL A 139 -8.73 12.83 0.16
C VAL A 139 -7.50 13.09 -0.70
N VAL A 140 -6.30 13.15 -0.10
CA VAL A 140 -5.05 13.32 -0.84
C VAL A 140 -4.82 12.16 -1.82
N ALA A 141 -5.07 10.92 -1.38
CA ALA A 141 -4.96 9.76 -2.26
C ALA A 141 -5.92 9.84 -3.45
N ALA A 142 -7.18 10.23 -3.22
CA ALA A 142 -8.16 10.40 -4.29
C ALA A 142 -7.73 11.49 -5.30
N VAL A 143 -7.25 12.64 -4.81
CA VAL A 143 -6.74 13.72 -5.67
C VAL A 143 -5.58 13.22 -6.52
N MET A 144 -4.57 12.58 -5.91
CA MET A 144 -3.43 12.02 -6.64
C MET A 144 -3.88 10.99 -7.69
N SER A 145 -4.83 10.10 -7.37
CA SER A 145 -5.39 9.14 -8.32
C SER A 145 -6.05 9.82 -9.52
N PHE A 146 -6.89 10.82 -9.30
CA PHE A 146 -7.49 11.58 -10.40
C PHE A 146 -6.43 12.28 -11.24
N THR A 147 -5.44 12.92 -10.62
CA THR A 147 -4.33 13.59 -11.33
C THR A 147 -3.54 12.61 -12.18
N TYR A 148 -3.16 11.44 -11.66
CA TYR A 148 -2.44 10.44 -12.45
C TYR A 148 -3.29 9.88 -13.59
N SER A 149 -4.58 9.62 -13.36
CA SER A 149 -5.49 9.17 -14.42
C SER A 149 -5.69 10.21 -15.51
N THR A 150 -5.84 11.50 -15.18
CA THR A 150 -6.01 12.56 -16.17
C THR A 150 -4.74 12.80 -16.98
N ILE A 151 -3.55 12.77 -16.35
CA ILE A 151 -2.26 12.84 -17.07
C ILE A 151 -2.11 11.64 -18.00
N GLY A 152 -2.38 10.43 -17.52
CA GLY A 152 -2.30 9.21 -18.34
C GLY A 152 -3.26 9.23 -19.52
N LEU A 153 -4.50 9.69 -19.31
CA LEU A 153 -5.49 9.84 -20.37
C LEU A 153 -5.07 10.92 -21.38
N GLY A 154 -4.59 12.07 -20.91
CA GLY A 154 -4.13 13.16 -21.76
C GLY A 154 -2.94 12.75 -22.64
N LEU A 155 -1.93 12.10 -22.05
CA LEU A 155 -0.79 11.57 -22.79
C LEU A 155 -1.23 10.47 -23.78
N GLY A 156 -2.14 9.58 -23.39
CA GLY A 156 -2.69 8.54 -24.25
C GLY A 156 -3.42 9.11 -25.46
N LEU A 157 -4.36 10.03 -25.24
CA LEU A 157 -5.13 10.68 -26.30
C LEU A 157 -4.24 11.53 -27.22
N SER A 158 -3.26 12.25 -26.65
CA SER A 158 -2.31 13.04 -27.45
C SER A 158 -1.48 12.18 -28.40
N LYS A 159 -1.25 10.91 -28.05
CA LYS A 159 -0.46 9.97 -28.86
C LYS A 159 -1.29 9.25 -29.93
N THR A 160 -2.62 9.25 -29.80
CA THR A 160 -3.53 8.57 -30.73
C THR A 160 -4.27 9.51 -31.67
N ILE A 161 -4.50 10.77 -31.25
CA ILE A 161 -5.22 11.78 -32.04
C ILE A 161 -4.25 12.62 -32.88
N VAL A 162 -2.97 12.69 -32.48
CA VAL A 162 -1.86 13.26 -33.27
C VAL A 162 -1.09 12.15 -33.96
#